data_AF-A0A378QCS2-F1
#
_entry.id   AF-A0A378QCS2-F1
#
_cell.length_a   1.000
_cell.length_b   1.000
_cell.length_c   1.000
_cell.angle_alpha   90.00
_cell.angle_beta   90.00
_cell.angle_gamma   90.00
#
_symmetry.space_group_name_H-M   'P 1'
#
loop_
_entity.id
_entity.type
_entity.pdbx_description
1 polymer ?
#
loop_
_entity_poly.entity_id
_entity_poly.type
_entity_poly.pdbx_seq_one_letter_code
_entity_poly.pdbx_strand_id
1 'polypeptide(L)'
;MIIIYQGYSIPPYYDSMIAKLIAHGKDRETSLARMRQALDEMILTGIKTNIPLHKDLILQDANFCEQAMDIHYLEKHLLKQLAQQAETA
;
A
#
# COMPACT_ATOMS: atom_id res chain seq x y z
N MET A 1 -3.82 9.53 -14.14
CA MET A 1 -4.48 8.22 -14.27
C MET A 1 -4.58 7.91 -15.74
N ILE A 2 -3.95 6.84 -16.20
CA ILE A 2 -4.01 6.39 -17.59
C ILE A 2 -4.99 5.21 -17.65
N ILE A 3 -5.69 5.04 -18.75
CA ILE A 3 -6.50 3.85 -18.98
C ILE A 3 -5.55 2.71 -19.33
N ILE A 4 -5.50 1.71 -18.46
CA ILE A 4 -4.67 0.52 -18.63
C ILE A 4 -5.53 -0.65 -19.11
N TYR A 5 -4.92 -1.55 -19.87
CA TYR A 5 -5.51 -2.82 -20.28
C TYR A 5 -4.44 -3.92 -20.22
N GLN A 6 -4.85 -5.18 -20.27
CA GLN A 6 -3.93 -6.30 -20.18
C GLN A 6 -2.92 -6.27 -21.34
N GLY A 7 -1.63 -6.38 -21.02
CA GLY A 7 -0.54 -6.31 -22.01
C GLY A 7 -0.10 -4.90 -22.39
N TYR A 8 -0.66 -3.86 -21.77
CA TYR A 8 -0.20 -2.49 -21.94
C TYR A 8 1.15 -2.26 -21.25
N SER A 9 2.11 -1.71 -21.98
CA SER A 9 3.40 -1.29 -21.41
C SER A 9 3.31 0.16 -20.94
N ILE A 10 3.69 0.42 -19.69
CA ILE A 10 3.61 1.74 -19.07
C ILE A 10 4.78 2.60 -19.59
N PRO A 11 4.51 3.73 -20.28
CA PRO A 11 5.58 4.60 -20.75
C PRO A 11 6.27 5.32 -19.59
N PRO A 12 7.60 5.53 -19.65
CA PRO A 12 8.37 6.15 -18.56
C PRO A 12 8.13 7.66 -18.40
N TYR A 13 7.41 8.28 -19.34
CA TYR A 13 7.17 9.72 -19.37
C TYR A 13 5.95 10.16 -18.55
N TYR A 14 5.21 9.21 -17.97
CA TYR A 14 4.05 9.49 -17.13
C TYR A 14 4.31 9.12 -15.67
N ASP A 15 3.44 9.62 -14.80
CA ASP A 15 3.41 9.20 -13.41
C ASP A 15 3.19 7.68 -13.29
N SER A 16 3.89 7.07 -12.33
CA SER A 16 3.85 5.64 -12.00
C SER A 16 2.52 5.16 -11.41
N MET A 17 1.57 6.08 -11.18
CA MET A 17 0.25 5.76 -10.63
C MET A 17 -0.65 5.04 -11.64
N ILE A 18 -0.86 3.75 -11.40
CA ILE A 18 -1.62 2.84 -12.28
C ILE A 18 -3.08 2.71 -11.86
N ALA A 19 -3.36 2.68 -10.56
CA ALA A 19 -4.70 2.50 -10.02
C ALA A 19 -4.87 3.21 -8.67
N LYS A 20 -6.12 3.48 -8.29
CA LYS A 20 -6.49 3.94 -6.95
C LYS A 20 -7.49 2.94 -6.36
N LEU A 21 -7.13 2.34 -5.23
CA LEU A 21 -8.01 1.46 -4.48
C LEU A 21 -8.69 2.25 -3.35
N ILE A 22 -10.02 2.25 -3.33
CA ILE A 22 -10.82 2.95 -2.33
C ILE A 22 -11.73 1.92 -1.66
N ALA A 23 -11.51 1.67 -0.37
CA ALA A 23 -12.39 0.84 0.44
C ALA A 23 -13.32 1.72 1.27
N HIS A 24 -14.61 1.37 1.27
CA HIS A 24 -15.63 2.04 2.07
C HIS A 24 -16.35 1.01 2.96
N GLY A 25 -16.62 1.39 4.21
CA GLY A 25 -17.28 0.58 5.21
C GLY A 25 -17.99 1.47 6.21
N LYS A 26 -18.85 0.87 7.05
CA LYS A 26 -19.59 1.61 8.09
C LYS A 26 -18.66 2.15 9.17
N ASP A 27 -17.64 1.37 9.50
CA ASP A 27 -16.63 1.69 10.51
C ASP A 27 -15.22 1.65 9.90
N ARG A 28 -14.26 2.28 10.58
CA ARG A 28 -12.85 2.28 10.16
C ARG A 28 -12.29 0.87 10.06
N GLU A 29 -12.56 0.03 11.05
CA GLU A 29 -12.13 -1.38 11.05
C GLU A 29 -12.67 -2.15 9.85
N THR A 30 -13.96 -1.97 9.53
CA THR A 30 -14.59 -2.60 8.35
C THR A 30 -13.95 -2.12 7.06
N SER A 31 -13.65 -0.82 6.96
CA SER A 31 -13.02 -0.23 5.77
C SER A 31 -11.58 -0.74 5.60
N LEU A 32 -10.83 -0.86 6.69
CA LEU A 32 -9.47 -1.42 6.70
C LEU A 32 -9.47 -2.91 6.36
N ALA A 33 -10.42 -3.69 6.89
CA ALA A 33 -10.56 -5.11 6.56
C ALA A 33 -10.85 -5.33 5.07
N ARG A 34 -11.77 -4.54 4.50
CA ARG A 34 -12.05 -4.55 3.06
C ARG A 34 -10.85 -4.12 2.22
N MET A 35 -10.10 -3.12 2.68
CA MET A 35 -8.86 -2.69 2.02
C MET A 35 -7.82 -3.81 1.98
N ARG A 36 -7.64 -4.54 3.09
CA ARG A 36 -6.73 -5.69 3.16
C ARG A 36 -7.14 -6.76 2.15
N GLN A 37 -8.40 -7.17 2.14
CA GLN A 37 -8.91 -8.15 1.17
C GLN A 37 -8.73 -7.70 -0.28
N ALA A 38 -9.06 -6.44 -0.58
CA ALA A 38 -8.91 -5.93 -1.94
C ALA A 38 -7.44 -5.84 -2.40
N LEU A 39 -6.50 -5.58 -1.49
CA LEU A 39 -5.07 -5.66 -1.78
C LEU A 39 -4.59 -7.11 -1.94
N ASP A 40 -5.17 -8.06 -1.20
CA ASP A 40 -4.87 -9.50 -1.34
C ASP A 40 -5.35 -10.08 -2.67
N GLU A 41 -6.50 -9.62 -3.16
CA GLU A 41 -7.07 -10.03 -4.45
C GLU A 41 -6.43 -9.31 -5.64
N MET A 42 -5.59 -8.29 -5.40
CA MET A 42 -4.96 -7.49 -6.45
C MET A 42 -3.79 -8.24 -7.09
N ILE A 43 -4.05 -8.84 -8.26
CA ILE A 43 -3.02 -9.54 -9.05
C ILE A 43 -2.44 -8.59 -10.10
N LEU A 44 -1.21 -8.14 -9.89
CA LEU A 44 -0.41 -7.42 -10.88
C LEU A 44 0.89 -8.17 -11.16
N THR A 45 1.13 -8.46 -12.43
CA THR A 45 2.32 -9.18 -12.91
C THR A 45 3.09 -8.34 -13.92
N GLY A 46 4.43 -8.44 -13.90
CA GLY A 46 5.30 -7.78 -14.89
C GLY A 46 5.76 -6.37 -14.51
N ILE A 47 5.34 -5.85 -13.35
CA ILE A 47 5.76 -4.55 -12.82
C ILE A 47 6.00 -4.63 -11.32
N LYS A 48 6.98 -3.87 -10.82
CA LYS A 48 7.18 -3.71 -9.37
C LYS A 48 6.16 -2.72 -8.83
N THR A 49 5.40 -3.12 -7.82
CA THR A 49 4.34 -2.30 -7.23
C THR A 49 4.63 -2.00 -5.75
N ASN A 50 3.94 -1.01 -5.21
CA ASN A 50 3.97 -0.66 -3.79
C ASN A 50 2.92 -1.44 -2.96
N ILE A 51 2.29 -2.48 -3.53
CA ILE A 51 1.31 -3.31 -2.81
C ILE A 51 1.90 -3.91 -1.52
N PRO A 52 3.11 -4.51 -1.51
CA PRO A 52 3.67 -5.08 -0.29
C PRO A 52 3.88 -4.04 0.80
N LEU A 53 4.27 -2.80 0.45
CA LEU A 53 4.40 -1.71 1.40
C LEU A 53 3.05 -1.39 2.08
N HIS A 54 1.98 -1.30 1.30
CA HIS A 54 0.65 -1.01 1.84
C HIS A 54 0.10 -2.16 2.70
N LYS A 55 0.27 -3.40 2.24
CA LYS A 55 -0.25 -4.59 2.92
C LYS A 55 0.55 -4.97 4.15
N ASP A 56 1.86 -5.08 4.01
CA ASP A 56 2.72 -5.71 5.01
C ASP A 56 3.24 -4.72 6.06
N LEU A 57 3.35 -3.44 5.70
CA LEU A 57 3.85 -2.41 6.60
C LEU A 57 2.73 -1.52 7.13
N ILE A 58 1.98 -0.85 6.24
CA ILE A 58 1.01 0.17 6.65
C ILE A 58 -0.22 -0.45 7.31
N LEU A 59 -0.78 -1.51 6.71
CA LEU A 59 -2.01 -2.13 7.23
C LEU A 59 -1.78 -3.11 8.39
N GLN A 60 -0.54 -3.46 8.71
CA GLN A 60 -0.20 -4.28 9.89
C GLN A 60 0.10 -3.41 11.12
N ASP A 61 0.43 -2.13 10.93
CA ASP A 61 0.75 -1.23 12.03
C ASP A 61 -0.50 -0.80 12.81
N ALA A 62 -0.47 -1.06 14.12
CA ALA A 62 -1.56 -0.73 15.03
C ALA A 62 -1.78 0.79 15.13
N ASN A 63 -0.70 1.58 15.11
CA ASN A 63 -0.79 3.04 15.17
C ASN A 63 -1.51 3.61 13.94
N PHE A 64 -1.34 2.98 12.76
CA PHE A 64 -2.12 3.29 11.57
C PHE A 64 -3.59 2.97 11.72
N CYS A 65 -3.89 1.80 12.26
CA CYS A 65 -5.27 1.39 12.46
C CYS A 65 -5.99 2.29 13.46
N GLU A 66 -5.30 2.76 14.50
CA GLU A 66 -5.83 3.57 15.61
C GLU A 66 -5.78 5.09 15.39
N GLN A 67 -5.33 5.56 14.21
CA GLN A 67 -5.27 6.98 13.82
C GLN A 67 -4.19 7.83 14.53
N ALA A 68 -3.19 7.21 15.16
CA ALA A 68 -2.09 7.90 15.81
C ALA A 68 -0.95 8.18 14.82
N MET A 69 -1.15 9.14 13.89
CA MET A 69 -0.21 9.41 12.80
C MET A 69 0.09 10.90 12.60
N ASP A 70 1.35 11.22 12.33
CA ASP A 70 1.78 12.52 11.79
C ASP A 70 2.22 12.39 10.31
N ILE A 71 2.46 13.53 9.65
CA ILE A 71 2.84 13.57 8.22
C ILE A 71 4.22 12.94 7.90
N HIS A 72 5.07 12.75 8.91
CA HIS A 72 6.39 12.12 8.79
C HIS A 72 6.42 10.67 9.30
N TYR A 73 5.25 10.11 9.66
CA TYR A 73 5.17 8.80 10.32
C TYR A 73 5.79 7.69 9.48
N LEU A 74 5.57 7.72 8.15
CA LEU A 74 6.14 6.75 7.22
C LEU A 74 7.67 6.73 7.27
N GLU A 75 8.30 7.90 7.17
CA GLU A 75 9.76 8.02 7.12
C GLU A 75 10.41 7.74 8.48
N LYS A 76 9.80 8.25 9.56
CA LYS A 76 10.43 8.22 10.88
C LYS A 76 10.20 6.93 11.64
N HIS A 77 9.07 6.25 11.41
CA HIS A 77 8.68 5.08 12.20
C HIS A 77 8.66 3.81 11.34
N LEU A 78 7.92 3.81 10.24
CA LEU A 78 7.71 2.60 9.42
C LEU A 78 8.96 2.17 8.64
N LEU A 79 9.65 3.10 7.99
CA LEU A 79 10.87 2.76 7.22
C LEU A 79 12.05 2.37 8.12
N LYS A 80 12.14 2.93 9.33
CA LYS A 80 13.17 2.51 10.30
C LYS A 80 12.95 1.09 10.79
N GLN A 81 11.69 0.70 11.03
CA GLN A 81 11.36 -0.69 11.43
C GLN A 81 11.77 -1.70 10.36
N LEU A 82 11.54 -1.39 9.08
CA LEU A 82 12.01 -2.24 7.97
C LEU A 82 13.53 -2.36 7.90
N ALA A 83 14.26 -1.25 8.08
CA ALA A 83 15.72 -1.27 8.08
C ALA A 83 16.27 -2.12 9.25
N GLN A 84 15.67 -1.99 10.44
CA GLN A 84 16.05 -2.77 11.61
C GLN A 84 15.77 -4.27 11.41
N GLN A 85 14.62 -4.62 10.81
CA GLN A 85 14.25 -6.01 10.53
C GLN A 85 15.15 -6.67 9.48
N ALA A 86 15.66 -5.90 8.51
CA ALA A 86 16.60 -6.38 7.51
C ALA A 86 18.03 -6.60 8.05
N GLU A 87 18.42 -5.89 9.12
CA GLU A 87 19.74 -6.08 9.78
C GLU A 87 19.75 -7.23 10.79
N THR A 88 18.58 -7.73 11.21
CA THR A 88 18.45 -8.80 12.21
C THR A 88 18.20 -10.19 11.58
N ALA A 89 18.24 -10.29 10.26
CA ALA A 89 18.05 -11.51 9.46
C ALA A 89 19.31 -11.85 8.66
#